data_AF-A0A1V5VQ11-F1
#
_entry.id   AF-A0A1V5VQ11-F1
#
_cell.length_a   1.000
_cell.length_b   1.000
_cell.length_c   1.000
_cell.angle_alpha   90.00
_cell.angle_beta   90.00
_cell.angle_gamma   90.00
#
_symmetry.space_group_name_H-M   'P 1'
#
loop_
_entity.id
_entity.type
_entity.pdbx_description
1 polymer ?
#
loop_
_entity_poly.entity_id
_entity_poly.type
_entity_poly.pdbx_seq_one_letter_code
_entity_poly.pdbx_strand_id
1 'polypeptide(L)'
;MSGMSPLGLLLLAHLLYDFHWQGPFISEMKGKNAFLLAVHAWTWAGLMCAVLIYSGARFLEWYPYWLGLTHLAIDAWKCQQKRLEPLGMALYIDQALHLVTLVVVVL
;
A
#
# COMPACT_ATOMS: atom_id res chain seq x y z
N MET A 1 1.51 -17.32 -19.53
CA MET A 1 1.03 -17.32 -18.13
C MET A 1 2.25 -17.09 -17.25
N SER A 2 2.29 -15.99 -16.50
CA SER A 2 3.41 -15.69 -15.60
C SER A 2 3.56 -16.80 -14.56
N GLY A 3 4.78 -17.23 -14.25
CA GLY A 3 5.04 -18.26 -13.23
C GLY A 3 4.70 -17.85 -11.79
N MET A 4 4.15 -16.65 -11.58
CA MET A 4 3.76 -16.10 -10.27
C MET A 4 2.25 -15.92 -10.18
N SER A 5 1.69 -16.23 -9.00
CA SER A 5 0.27 -15.99 -8.68
C SER A 5 -0.06 -14.48 -8.62
N PRO A 6 -1.34 -14.09 -8.78
CA PRO A 6 -1.75 -12.69 -8.62
C PRO A 6 -1.32 -12.08 -7.29
N LEU A 7 -1.45 -12.83 -6.19
CA LEU A 7 -0.94 -12.41 -4.88
C LEU A 7 0.58 -12.18 -4.91
N GLY A 8 1.35 -13.10 -5.49
CA GLY A 8 2.80 -12.94 -5.62
C GLY A 8 3.19 -11.69 -6.39
N LEU A 9 2.48 -11.37 -7.47
CA LEU A 9 2.71 -10.15 -8.26
C LEU A 9 2.37 -8.88 -7.46
N LEU A 10 1.27 -8.89 -6.71
CA LEU A 10 0.88 -7.78 -5.84
C LEU A 10 1.88 -7.54 -4.72
N LEU A 11 2.35 -8.61 -4.07
CA LEU A 11 3.37 -8.53 -3.02
C LEU A 11 4.67 -7.92 -3.57
N LEU A 12 5.12 -8.38 -4.74
CA LEU A 12 6.30 -7.83 -5.39
C LEU A 12 6.11 -6.34 -5.71
N ALA A 13 4.96 -5.97 -6.28
CA ALA A 13 4.66 -4.58 -6.59
C ALA A 13 4.57 -3.69 -5.35
N HIS A 14 4.01 -4.21 -4.24
CA HIS A 14 3.96 -3.49 -2.97
C HIS A 14 5.36 -3.28 -2.38
N LEU A 15 6.24 -4.28 -2.41
CA LEU A 15 7.63 -4.11 -1.97
C LEU A 15 8.40 -3.09 -2.82
N LEU A 16 8.19 -3.10 -4.14
CA LEU A 16 8.84 -2.15 -5.04
C LEU A 16 8.31 -0.72 -4.89
N TYR A 17 7.00 -0.56 -4.68
CA TYR A 17 6.38 0.77 -4.65
C TYR A 17 6.28 1.36 -3.26
N ASP A 18 5.82 0.60 -2.26
CA ASP A 18 5.66 1.15 -0.92
C ASP A 18 6.98 1.07 -0.15
N PHE A 19 7.55 -0.13 -0.04
CA PHE A 19 8.72 -0.35 0.82
C PHE A 19 9.98 0.36 0.27
N HIS A 20 10.26 0.24 -1.04
CA HIS A 20 11.44 0.88 -1.63
C HIS A 20 11.30 2.39 -1.81
N TRP A 21 10.08 2.89 -2.05
CA TRP A 21 9.82 4.33 -2.20
C TRP A 21 9.70 5.04 -0.83
N GLN A 22 9.48 4.32 0.28
CA GLN A 22 9.46 4.86 1.65
C GLN A 22 10.84 5.27 2.20
N GLY A 23 11.68 5.93 1.39
CA GLY A 23 12.89 6.59 1.88
C GLY A 23 12.59 7.65 2.96
N PRO A 24 13.60 8.07 3.76
CA PRO A 24 13.40 9.01 4.87
C PRO A 24 12.64 10.29 4.49
N PHE A 25 12.94 10.84 3.31
CA PHE A 25 12.28 12.02 2.76
C PHE A 25 10.77 11.83 2.56
N ILE A 26 10.37 10.78 1.84
CA ILE A 26 8.95 10.53 1.54
C ILE A 26 8.18 10.20 2.82
N SER A 27 8.79 9.42 3.72
CA SER A 27 8.17 9.10 5.00
C SER A 27 7.96 10.33 5.89
N GLU A 28 8.86 11.32 5.86
CA GLU A 28 8.71 12.54 6.66
C GLU A 28 7.70 13.49 6.03
N MET A 29 7.74 13.65 4.70
CA MET A 29 6.88 14.58 3.97
C MET A 29 5.41 14.15 4.00
N LYS A 30 5.12 12.85 3.92
CA LYS A 30 3.73 12.35 4.01
C LYS A 30 3.08 12.62 5.38
N GLY A 31 3.87 12.65 6.45
CA GLY A 31 3.40 13.00 7.79
C GLY A 31 3.11 14.49 8.01
N LYS A 32 3.59 15.36 7.11
CA LYS A 32 3.42 16.82 7.16
C LYS A 32 2.42 17.35 6.14
N ASN A 33 2.12 16.61 5.07
CA ASN A 33 1.26 17.05 3.99
C ASN A 33 0.25 15.97 3.58
N ALA A 34 -1.02 16.22 3.91
CA ALA A 34 -2.13 15.31 3.62
C ALA A 34 -2.34 15.07 2.11
N PHE A 35 -2.04 16.06 1.27
CA PHE A 35 -2.10 15.90 -0.19
C PHE A 35 -1.04 14.91 -0.68
N LEU A 36 0.19 15.00 -0.17
CA LEU A 36 1.25 14.03 -0.53
C LEU A 36 0.91 12.61 -0.05
N LEU A 37 0.32 12.49 1.14
CA LEU A 37 -0.15 11.21 1.66
C LEU A 37 -1.27 10.63 0.78
N ALA A 38 -2.24 11.45 0.36
CA ALA A 38 -3.30 11.03 -0.55
C ALA A 38 -2.74 10.60 -1.92
N VAL A 39 -1.83 11.39 -2.52
CA VAL A 39 -1.19 11.04 -3.78
C VAL A 39 -0.48 9.70 -3.68
N HIS A 40 0.33 9.49 -2.64
CA HIS A 40 1.03 8.23 -2.41
C HIS A 40 0.08 7.02 -2.32
N ALA A 41 -1.02 7.15 -1.56
CA ALA A 41 -1.99 6.08 -1.42
C ALA A 41 -2.69 5.74 -2.74
N TRP A 42 -3.10 6.76 -3.49
CA TRP A 42 -3.83 6.55 -4.75
C TRP A 42 -2.93 6.09 -5.89
N THR A 43 -1.66 6.49 -5.94
CA THR A 43 -0.72 5.98 -6.93
C THR A 43 -0.30 4.55 -6.61
N TRP A 44 -0.14 4.19 -5.33
CA TRP A 44 0.04 2.79 -4.91
C TRP A 44 -1.17 1.94 -5.31
N ALA A 45 -2.38 2.39 -5.00
CA ALA A 45 -3.61 1.68 -5.37
C ALA A 45 -3.76 1.52 -6.90
N GLY A 46 -3.42 2.56 -7.67
CA GLY A 46 -3.40 2.52 -9.12
C GLY A 46 -2.45 1.44 -9.67
N LEU A 47 -1.24 1.33 -9.10
CA LEU A 47 -0.31 0.26 -9.46
C LEU A 47 -0.85 -1.12 -9.12
N MET A 48 -1.43 -1.30 -7.93
CA MET A 48 -2.04 -2.59 -7.53
C MET A 48 -3.18 -2.98 -8.47
N CYS A 49 -4.00 -2.02 -8.91
CA CYS A 49 -5.06 -2.25 -9.89
C CYS A 49 -4.48 -2.68 -11.25
N ALA A 50 -3.43 -2.00 -11.72
CA ALA A 50 -2.76 -2.37 -12.96
C ALA A 50 -2.18 -3.80 -12.88
N VAL A 51 -1.61 -4.19 -11.75
CA VAL A 51 -1.08 -5.54 -11.50
C VAL A 51 -2.20 -6.58 -11.47
N LEU A 52 -3.32 -6.30 -10.80
CA LEU A 52 -4.49 -7.19 -10.78
C LEU A 52 -5.03 -7.43 -12.20
N ILE A 53 -5.24 -6.36 -12.96
CA ILE A 53 -5.72 -6.42 -14.35
C ILE A 53 -4.73 -7.23 -15.21
N TYR A 54 -3.44 -6.93 -15.10
CA TYR A 54 -2.39 -7.63 -15.84
C TYR A 54 -2.31 -9.13 -15.50
N SER A 55 -2.54 -9.49 -14.23
CA SER A 55 -2.50 -10.88 -13.78
C SER A 55 -3.65 -11.74 -14.29
N GLY A 56 -4.70 -11.13 -14.86
CA GLY A 56 -5.93 -11.80 -15.27
C GLY A 56 -6.82 -12.23 -14.09
N ALA A 57 -6.55 -11.72 -12.88
CA ALA A 57 -7.40 -11.95 -11.72
C ALA A 57 -8.75 -11.23 -11.88
N ARG A 58 -9.76 -11.68 -11.12
CA ARG A 58 -11.04 -10.99 -11.02
C ARG A 58 -10.79 -9.55 -10.57
N PHE A 59 -11.42 -8.59 -11.25
CA PHE A 59 -11.35 -7.19 -10.88
C PHE A 59 -12.76 -6.65 -10.64
N LEU A 60 -13.01 -6.11 -9.45
CA LEU A 60 -14.31 -5.53 -9.08
C LEU A 60 -14.19 -4.02 -8.94
N GLU A 61 -15.29 -3.31 -9.24
CA GLU A 61 -15.35 -1.84 -9.22
C GLU A 61 -15.01 -1.23 -7.87
N TRP A 62 -15.19 -1.97 -6.77
CA TRP A 62 -14.89 -1.49 -5.43
C TRP A 62 -13.40 -1.63 -5.06
N TYR A 63 -12.60 -2.38 -5.82
CA TYR A 63 -11.19 -2.65 -5.50
C TYR A 63 -10.31 -1.38 -5.42
N PRO A 64 -10.41 -0.41 -6.36
CA PRO A 64 -9.61 0.82 -6.26
C PRO A 64 -9.89 1.58 -4.96
N TYR A 65 -11.15 1.64 -4.53
CA TYR A 65 -11.54 2.33 -3.29
C TYR A 65 -11.05 1.59 -2.06
N TRP A 66 -11.15 0.26 -2.03
CA TRP A 66 -10.60 -0.54 -0.94
C TRP A 66 -9.09 -0.36 -0.82
N LEU A 67 -8.35 -0.53 -1.92
CA LEU A 67 -6.90 -0.39 -1.95
C LEU A 67 -6.48 1.03 -1.54
N GLY A 68 -7.07 2.07 -2.13
CA GLY A 68 -6.72 3.46 -1.85
C GLY A 68 -7.09 3.91 -0.44
N LEU A 69 -8.31 3.63 0.02
CA LEU A 69 -8.78 4.09 1.33
C LEU A 69 -8.10 3.35 2.48
N THR A 70 -7.88 2.04 2.36
CA THR A 70 -7.18 1.29 3.42
C THR A 70 -5.71 1.68 3.49
N HIS A 71 -5.00 1.80 2.35
CA HIS A 71 -3.61 2.28 2.32
C HIS A 71 -3.50 3.67 2.95
N LEU A 72 -4.41 4.58 2.57
CA LEU A 72 -4.46 5.93 3.13
C LEU A 72 -4.65 5.91 4.65
N ALA A 73 -5.59 5.11 5.16
CA ALA A 73 -5.89 5.01 6.58
C ALA A 73 -4.72 4.41 7.38
N ILE A 74 -4.11 3.34 6.87
CA ILE A 74 -2.97 2.67 7.50
C ILE A 74 -1.78 3.63 7.59
N ASP A 75 -1.43 4.29 6.49
CA ASP A 75 -0.33 5.24 6.48
C ASP A 75 -0.60 6.49 7.33
N ALA A 76 -1.83 7.00 7.34
CA ALA A 76 -2.22 8.12 8.21
C ALA A 76 -2.03 7.76 9.68
N TRP A 77 -2.48 6.56 10.08
CA TRP A 77 -2.26 6.03 11.42
C TRP A 77 -0.77 5.89 11.74
N LYS A 78 0.03 5.28 10.84
CA LYS A 78 1.49 5.14 11.02
C LYS A 78 2.16 6.50 11.20
N CYS A 79 1.76 7.52 10.44
CA CYS A 79 2.31 8.87 10.59
C CYS A 79 2.03 9.48 11.96
N GLN A 80 0.90 9.15 12.59
CA GLN A 80 0.62 9.53 13.98
C GLN A 80 1.49 8.76 14.96
N GLN A 81 1.73 7.47 14.72
CA GLN A 81 2.60 6.64 15.59
C GLN A 81 4.07 7.06 15.53
N LYS A 82 4.59 7.46 14.36
CA LYS A 82 5.98 7.94 14.22
C LYS A 82 6.29 9.18 15.07
N ARG A 83 5.27 9.97 15.43
CA ARG A 83 5.44 11.10 16.36
C ARG A 83 5.68 10.65 17.80
N LEU A 84 5.27 9.42 18.14
CA LEU A 84 5.37 8.84 19.48
C LEU A 84 6.62 7.95 19.61
N GLU A 85 6.93 7.15 18.58
CA GLU A 85 8.06 6.20 18.54
C GLU A 85 8.60 6.10 17.09
N PRO A 86 9.83 6.56 16.80
CA PRO A 86 10.25 6.81 15.41
C PRO A 86 10.39 5.59 14.50
N LEU A 87 10.57 4.36 15.00
CA LEU A 87 10.89 3.21 14.12
C LEU A 87 10.71 1.84 14.82
N GLY A 88 9.58 1.64 15.49
CA GLY A 88 9.28 0.41 16.25
C GLY A 88 8.23 -0.51 15.61
N MET A 89 7.45 -1.18 16.46
CA MET A 89 6.36 -2.11 16.09
C MET A 89 5.35 -1.54 15.08
N ALA A 90 5.18 -0.22 15.01
CA ALA A 90 4.29 0.44 14.06
C ALA A 90 4.61 0.10 12.60
N LEU A 91 5.89 -0.12 12.24
CA LEU A 91 6.27 -0.52 10.88
C LEU A 91 5.80 -1.95 10.58
N TYR A 92 5.95 -2.88 11.50
CA TYR A 92 5.50 -4.26 11.30
C TYR A 92 3.98 -4.36 11.21
N ILE A 93 3.26 -3.60 12.04
CA ILE A 93 1.79 -3.51 11.99
C ILE A 93 1.34 -2.90 10.67
N ASP A 94 1.98 -1.81 10.24
CA ASP A 94 1.72 -1.18 8.96
C ASP A 94 1.87 -2.16 7.79
N GLN A 95 2.99 -2.86 7.69
CA GLN A 95 3.20 -3.84 6.61
C GLN A 95 2.20 -4.99 6.69
N ALA A 96 1.89 -5.49 7.89
CA ALA A 96 0.88 -6.54 8.07
C ALA A 96 -0.52 -6.09 7.59
N LEU A 97 -0.93 -4.86 7.88
CA LEU A 97 -2.22 -4.32 7.45
C LEU A 97 -2.26 -4.15 5.92
N HIS A 98 -1.18 -3.71 5.29
CA HIS A 98 -1.10 -3.64 3.82
C HIS A 98 -1.22 -5.03 3.18
N LEU A 99 -0.62 -6.07 3.78
CA LEU A 99 -0.79 -7.44 3.31
C LEU A 99 -2.25 -7.90 3.38
N VAL A 100 -2.95 -7.59 4.47
CA VAL A 100 -4.39 -7.89 4.60
C VAL A 100 -5.19 -7.17 3.51
N THR A 101 -4.90 -5.90 3.25
CA THR A 101 -5.51 -5.14 2.15
C THR A 101 -5.36 -5.84 0.79
N LEU A 102 -4.16 -6.38 0.50
CA LEU A 102 -3.89 -7.10 -0.75
C LEU A 102 -4.57 -8.48 -0.83
N VAL A 103 -4.62 -9.22 0.28
CA VAL A 103 -5.27 -10.53 0.31
C VAL A 103 -6.76 -10.41 -0.02
N VAL A 104 -7.44 -9.38 0.50
CA VAL A 104 -8.88 -9.15 0.28
C VAL A 104 -9.25 -9.00 -1.19
N VAL A 105 -8.37 -8.46 -2.03
CA VAL A 105 -8.66 -8.28 -3.48
C VAL A 105 -8.26 -9.48 -4.34
N VAL A 106 -7.63 -10.51 -3.75
CA VAL A 106 -7.24 -11.75 -4.42
C VAL A 106 -8.17 -12.93 -4.06
N LEU A 107 -8.88 -12.84 -2.94
CA LEU A 107 -9.94 -13.79 -2.55
C LEU A 107 -11.20 -13.60 -3.39
#